data_AF-A0A1A7Z1Q9-F1
#
_entry.id   AF-A0A1A7Z1Q9-F1
#
_cell.length_a   1.000
_cell.length_b   1.000
_cell.length_c   1.000
_cell.angle_alpha   90.00
_cell.angle_beta   90.00
_cell.angle_gamma   90.00
#
_symmetry.space_group_name_H-M   'P 1'
#
loop_
_entity.id
_entity.type
_entity.pdbx_description
1 polymer ?
#
loop_
_entity_poly.entity_id
_entity_poly.type
_entity_poly.pdbx_seq_one_letter_code
_entity_poly.pdbx_strand_id
1 'polypeptide(L)'
;MTEVQSPWPQGTECVARYNFLGTSEQDLPFNKGDILTIIVVTKDPNWYQAKNTAGREGTIPANYVQKREGVKSGGKLSLMPWFHGKITRDQAERLLHPPETGLF
;
A
#
# COMPACT_ATOMS: atom_id res chain seq x y z
N MET A 1 -11.31 -12.39 3.58
CA MET A 1 -10.24 -12.57 4.58
C MET A 1 -9.39 -11.31 4.55
N THR A 2 -9.41 -10.50 5.60
CA THR A 2 -8.46 -9.38 5.72
C THR A 2 -7.08 -9.99 5.89
N GLU A 3 -6.18 -9.80 4.92
CA GLU A 3 -4.78 -10.16 5.09
C GLU A 3 -4.27 -9.49 6.36
N VAL A 4 -3.90 -10.30 7.35
CA VAL A 4 -3.23 -9.79 8.56
C VAL A 4 -1.83 -9.39 8.11
N GLN A 5 -1.68 -8.13 7.67
CA GLN A 5 -0.37 -7.59 7.37
C GLN A 5 0.47 -7.63 8.64
N SER A 6 1.69 -8.17 8.54
CA SER A 6 2.66 -8.08 9.62
C SER A 6 2.90 -6.61 9.97
N PRO A 7 3.06 -6.27 11.26
CA PRO A 7 3.21 -4.87 11.68
C PRO A 7 4.42 -4.23 11.01
N TRP A 8 4.27 -2.98 10.57
CA TRP A 8 5.36 -2.26 9.94
C TRP A 8 6.47 -1.93 10.93
N PRO A 9 7.75 -2.19 10.59
CA PRO A 9 8.87 -1.87 11.47
C PRO A 9 9.04 -0.35 11.65
N GLN A 10 9.68 0.05 12.75
CA GLN A 10 10.07 1.44 12.98
C GLN A 10 10.91 1.99 11.83
N GLY A 11 10.66 3.23 11.43
CA GLY A 11 11.32 3.88 10.31
C GLY A 11 10.68 3.58 8.96
N THR A 12 9.64 2.75 8.89
CA THR A 12 8.91 2.52 7.64
C THR A 12 8.26 3.82 7.17
N GLU A 13 8.54 4.21 5.92
CA GLU A 13 7.84 5.31 5.26
C GLU A 13 6.52 4.84 4.66
N CYS A 14 5.48 5.62 4.88
CA CYS A 14 4.15 5.41 4.33
C CYS A 14 3.65 6.68 3.64
N VAL A 15 2.79 6.52 2.64
CA VAL A 15 2.09 7.60 1.95
C VAL A 15 0.62 7.57 2.33
N ALA A 16 0.05 8.72 2.68
CA ALA A 16 -1.37 8.85 2.94
C ALA A 16 -2.20 8.63 1.67
N ARG A 17 -3.14 7.68 1.70
CA ARG A 17 -4.09 7.39 0.62
C ARG A 17 -5.28 8.34 0.64
N TYR A 18 -5.63 8.84 1.82
CA TYR A 18 -6.77 9.71 2.08
C TYR A 18 -6.40 10.81 3.08
N ASN A 19 -7.28 11.79 3.24
CA ASN A 19 -7.15 12.79 4.31
C ASN A 19 -7.62 12.18 5.63
N PHE A 20 -6.98 12.55 6.73
CA PHE A 20 -7.37 12.20 8.08
C PHE A 20 -7.34 13.44 8.96
N LEU A 21 -8.51 13.82 9.49
CA LEU A 21 -8.66 15.05 10.28
C LEU A 21 -8.34 14.84 11.77
N GLY A 22 -8.14 13.59 12.21
CA GLY A 22 -8.10 13.24 13.62
C GLY A 22 -9.49 13.18 14.24
N THR A 23 -9.69 12.20 15.12
CA THR A 23 -10.92 12.02 15.91
C THR A 23 -10.68 12.25 17.41
N SER A 24 -9.42 12.12 17.85
CA SER A 24 -8.98 12.30 19.24
C SER A 24 -7.75 13.22 19.30
N GLU A 25 -7.44 13.77 20.47
CA GLU A 25 -6.27 14.65 20.65
C GLU A 25 -4.93 13.94 20.46
N GLN A 26 -4.90 12.61 20.59
CA GLN A 26 -3.69 11.81 20.33
C GLN A 26 -3.50 11.47 18.85
N ASP A 27 -4.45 11.82 17.99
CA ASP A 27 -4.38 11.54 16.57
C ASP A 27 -3.46 12.54 15.87
N LEU A 28 -2.77 12.08 14.82
CA LEU A 28 -1.98 12.94 13.95
C LEU A 28 -2.75 13.19 12.66
N PRO A 29 -3.31 14.39 12.43
CA PRO A 29 -3.97 14.73 11.18
C PRO A 29 -2.96 14.83 10.02
N PHE A 30 -3.39 14.40 8.83
CA PHE A 30 -2.60 14.44 7.59
C PHE A 30 -3.49 14.52 6.35
N ASN A 31 -2.91 14.94 5.22
CA ASN A 31 -3.58 14.99 3.93
C ASN A 31 -3.14 13.85 3.02
N LYS A 32 -3.98 13.51 2.03
CA LYS A 32 -3.65 12.56 0.97
C LYS A 32 -2.35 12.99 0.28
N GLY A 33 -1.42 12.05 0.16
CA GLY A 33 -0.10 12.25 -0.42
C GLY A 33 1.00 12.57 0.59
N ASP A 34 0.65 12.90 1.84
CA ASP A 34 1.64 13.18 2.89
C ASP A 34 2.48 11.95 3.22
N ILE A 35 3.72 12.19 3.64
CA ILE A 35 4.68 11.16 4.04
C ILE A 35 4.73 11.08 5.56
N LEU A 36 4.55 9.86 6.04
CA LEU A 36 4.49 9.53 7.45
C LEU A 36 5.51 8.44 7.74
N THR A 37 6.27 8.61 8.81
CA THR A 37 7.26 7.62 9.26
C THR A 37 6.69 6.88 10.45
N ILE A 38 6.60 5.55 10.37
CA ILE A 38 6.13 4.71 11.47
C ILE A 38 7.15 4.74 12.60
N ILE A 39 6.70 5.05 13.81
CA ILE A 39 7.50 4.98 15.04
C ILE A 39 7.32 3.60 15.67
N VAL A 40 6.06 3.21 15.95
CA VAL A 40 5.74 1.95 16.60
C VAL A 40 4.30 1.53 16.32
N VAL A 41 4.04 0.22 16.30
CA VAL A 41 2.68 -0.31 16.28
C VAL A 41 2.04 -0.15 17.67
N THR A 42 0.78 0.26 17.72
CA THR A 42 0.07 0.35 18.99
C THR A 42 -0.42 -1.03 19.45
N LYS A 43 -1.19 -1.09 20.55
CA LYS A 43 -1.88 -2.32 20.96
C LYS A 43 -2.93 -2.79 19.94
N ASP A 44 -3.46 -1.86 19.15
CA ASP A 44 -4.39 -2.16 18.06
C ASP A 44 -3.60 -2.17 16.73
N PRO A 45 -3.57 -3.30 16.00
CA PRO A 45 -2.86 -3.39 14.72
C PRO A 45 -3.44 -2.47 13.63
N ASN A 46 -4.64 -1.92 13.82
CA ASN A 46 -5.22 -0.92 12.92
C ASN A 46 -4.66 0.48 13.14
N TRP A 47 -3.86 0.69 14.19
CA TRP A 47 -3.34 2.00 14.58
C TRP A 47 -1.83 1.96 14.81
N TYR A 48 -1.15 2.94 14.22
CA TYR A 48 0.29 3.14 14.36
C TYR A 48 0.58 4.50 14.96
N GLN A 49 1.61 4.59 15.78
CA GLN A 49 2.20 5.87 16.12
C GLN A 49 3.19 6.25 15.03
N ALA A 50 3.05 7.46 14.49
CA ALA A 50 3.82 7.93 13.36
C ALA A 50 4.25 9.39 13.53
N LYS A 51 5.19 9.80 12.67
CA LYS A 51 5.73 11.16 12.60
C LYS A 51 5.54 11.72 11.19
N ASN A 52 5.09 12.97 11.08
CA ASN A 52 5.05 13.67 9.81
C ASN A 52 6.37 14.39 9.49
N THR A 53 6.49 14.93 8.28
CA THR A 53 7.68 15.68 7.83
C THR A 53 7.94 16.96 8.62
N ALA A 54 6.91 17.55 9.25
CA ALA A 54 7.04 18.70 10.16
C ALA A 54 7.49 18.30 11.58
N GLY A 55 7.72 17.01 11.82
CA GLY A 55 8.19 16.49 13.10
C GLY A 55 7.10 16.28 14.16
N ARG A 56 5.82 16.45 13.82
CA ARG A 56 4.70 16.15 14.72
C ARG A 56 4.46 14.65 14.79
N GLU A 57 4.14 14.18 15.99
CA GLU A 57 3.93 12.78 16.29
C GLU A 57 2.51 12.55 16.80
N GLY A 58 1.95 11.37 16.50
CA GLY A 58 0.63 10.96 16.98
C GLY A 58 0.16 9.70 16.30
N THR A 59 -1.09 9.33 16.55
CA THR A 59 -1.67 8.06 16.12
C THR A 59 -2.34 8.21 14.76
N ILE A 60 -2.11 7.23 13.87
CA ILE A 60 -2.66 7.19 12.52
C ILE A 60 -3.32 5.83 12.24
N PRO A 61 -4.41 5.78 11.47
CA PRO A 61 -5.04 4.53 11.07
C PRO A 61 -4.30 3.88 9.88
N ALA A 62 -4.01 2.58 9.99
CA ALA A 62 -3.23 1.80 9.03
C ALA A 62 -3.86 1.79 7.63
N ASN A 63 -5.19 1.70 7.54
CA ASN A 63 -5.93 1.65 6.28
C ASN A 63 -5.95 2.99 5.52
N TYR A 64 -5.54 4.09 6.15
CA TYR A 64 -5.44 5.40 5.50
C TYR A 64 -4.09 5.64 4.85
N VAL A 65 -3.13 4.74 5.06
CA VAL A 65 -1.78 4.89 4.56
C VAL A 65 -1.35 3.64 3.80
N GLN A 66 -0.35 3.80 2.94
CA GLN A 66 0.25 2.72 2.17
C GLN A 66 1.75 2.76 2.36
N LYS A 67 2.34 1.61 2.69
CA LYS A 67 3.79 1.47 2.78
C LYS A 67 4.45 1.89 1.47
N ARG A 68 5.44 2.77 1.54
CA ARG A 68 6.27 3.17 0.41
C ARG A 68 7.41 2.16 0.28
N GLU A 69 7.38 1.36 -0.77
CA GLU A 69 8.44 0.40 -1.06
C GLU A 69 9.09 0.73 -2.41
N GLY A 70 10.41 0.56 -2.48
CA GLY A 70 11.14 0.67 -3.73
C GLY A 70 10.69 -0.44 -4.70
N VAL A 71 10.36 -0.06 -5.93
CA VAL A 71 9.95 -1.01 -6.97
C VAL A 71 11.19 -1.78 -7.44
N LYS A 72 11.37 -3.02 -6.95
CA LYS A 72 12.46 -3.92 -7.36
C LYS A 72 12.17 -4.72 -8.64
N SER A 73 11.42 -4.13 -9.56
CA SER A 73 11.10 -4.78 -10.83
C SER A 73 12.20 -4.48 -11.85
N GLY A 74 13.36 -5.13 -11.68
CA GLY A 74 14.48 -5.01 -12.61
C GLY A 74 14.05 -5.40 -14.03
N GLY A 75 14.04 -4.45 -14.96
CA GLY A 75 13.77 -4.65 -16.41
C GLY A 75 12.38 -5.17 -16.80
N LYS A 76 11.60 -5.75 -15.88
CA LYS A 76 10.29 -6.38 -16.12
C LYS A 76 9.11 -5.43 -15.90
N LEU A 77 9.35 -4.14 -15.72
CA LEU A 77 8.30 -3.13 -15.67
C LEU A 77 7.74 -2.90 -17.07
N SER A 78 6.57 -3.44 -17.33
CA SER A 78 5.78 -3.12 -18.53
C SER A 78 4.58 -2.27 -18.14
N LEU A 79 4.32 -1.22 -18.92
CA LEU A 79 3.09 -0.43 -18.81
C LEU A 79 1.87 -1.17 -19.38
N MET A 80 2.10 -2.26 -20.11
CA MET A 80 1.06 -3.11 -20.69
C MET A 80 1.38 -4.58 -20.37
N PRO A 81 1.27 -5.01 -19.09
CA PRO A 81 1.59 -6.38 -18.70
C PRO A 81 0.64 -7.41 -19.33
N TRP A 82 -0.57 -6.98 -19.70
CA TRP A 82 -1.59 -7.77 -20.38
C TRP A 82 -1.38 -7.87 -21.90
N PHE A 83 -0.50 -7.05 -22.48
CA PHE A 83 -0.31 -7.03 -23.92
C PHE A 83 0.71 -8.08 -24.35
N HIS A 84 0.23 -9.10 -25.05
CA HIS A 84 1.03 -10.24 -25.52
C HIS A 84 1.48 -10.09 -26.99
N GLY A 85 1.12 -9.00 -27.66
CA GLY A 85 1.45 -8.81 -29.07
C GLY A 85 0.69 -9.75 -30.00
N LYS A 86 1.39 -10.28 -31.01
CA LYS A 86 0.80 -11.18 -32.01
C LYS A 86 0.83 -12.62 -31.50
N ILE A 87 -0.21 -13.02 -30.77
CA ILE A 87 -0.44 -14.40 -30.34
C ILE A 87 -1.62 -15.02 -31.11
N THR A 88 -1.63 -16.34 -31.24
CA THR A 88 -2.77 -17.08 -31.80
C THR A 88 -3.87 -17.23 -30.76
N ARG A 89 -5.08 -17.58 -31.22
CA ARG A 89 -6.21 -17.88 -30.33
C ARG A 89 -5.90 -19.03 -29.36
N ASP A 90 -5.30 -20.12 -29.84
CA ASP A 90 -4.91 -21.26 -29.00
C ASP A 90 -3.87 -20.87 -27.94
N GLN A 91 -2.91 -20.00 -28.29
CA GLN A 91 -1.96 -19.46 -27.32
C GLN A 91 -2.65 -18.63 -26.24
N ALA A 92 -3.62 -17.79 -26.61
CA ALA A 92 -4.41 -17.01 -25.65
C ALA A 92 -5.23 -17.92 -24.72
N GLU A 93 -5.90 -18.95 -25.25
CA GLU A 93 -6.69 -19.90 -24.47
C GLU A 93 -5.82 -20.66 -23.45
N ARG A 94 -4.56 -20.97 -23.79
CA ARG A 94 -3.60 -21.58 -22.86
C ARG A 94 -3.11 -20.62 -21.77
N LEU A 95 -2.92 -19.35 -22.10
CA LEU A 95 -2.49 -18.32 -21.12
C LEU A 95 -3.59 -18.02 -20.10
N LEU A 96 -4.85 -18.15 -20.49
CA LEU A 96 -6.02 -17.91 -19.64
C LEU A 96 -6.48 -19.16 -18.86
N HIS A 97 -5.68 -20.23 -18.85
CA HIS A 97 -5.95 -21.46 -18.12
C HIS A 97 -5.07 -21.55 -16.85
N PRO A 98 -5.60 -21.96 -15.69
CA PRO A 98 -7.00 -22.35 -15.45
C PRO A 98 -7.97 -21.16 -15.51
N PRO A 99 -9.27 -21.41 -15.79
CA PRO A 99 -10.25 -20.33 -15.86
C PRO A 99 -10.36 -19.59 -14.52
N GLU A 100 -10.03 -18.30 -14.55
CA GLU A 100 -10.15 -17.41 -13.41
C GLU A 100 -11.01 -16.20 -13.82
N THR A 101 -12.07 -15.93 -13.05
CA THR A 101 -12.97 -14.80 -13.33
C THR A 101 -12.18 -13.49 -13.30
N GLY A 102 -12.15 -12.80 -14.43
CA GLY A 102 -11.46 -11.51 -14.57
C GLY A 102 -10.04 -11.58 -15.12
N LEU A 103 -9.52 -12.78 -15.44
CA LEU A 103 -8.25 -12.96 -16.15
C LEU A 103 -8.39 -12.58 -17.63
N PHE A 104 -7.42 -11.84 -18.18
CA PHE A 104 -7.40 -11.33 -19.56
C PHE A 104 -5.99 -11.22 -20.13
#